data_AF-A0A135IBY3-F1
#
_entry.id   AF-A0A135IBY3-F1
#
_cell.length_a   1.000
_cell.length_b   1.000
_cell.length_c   1.000
_cell.angle_alpha   90.00
_cell.angle_beta   90.00
_cell.angle_gamma   90.00
#
_symmetry.space_group_name_H-M   'P 1'
#
loop_
_entity.id
_entity.type
_entity.pdbx_description
1 polymer ?
#
loop_
_entity_poly.entity_id
_entity_poly.type
_entity_poly.pdbx_seq_one_letter_code
_entity_poly.pdbx_strand_id
1 'polypeptide(L)'
;MDIIKLNITLLFLLLTIHPNNAIAKRLSIEIRTAIEQPDCQAGTKSTQTIVVNTKTRTINDSQHSTGTTNILGCEFGSINDSFKTVGHYQTVDSIKFEAVGTTATIVTLGIGPSIDYAFSFYVDTKNETVTLAGEHDGYPTYYVNINNKPVYKFDQTTITSLADPMEIKVPSTVFHYGN
;
A
#
# COMPACT_ATOMS: atom_id res chain seq x y z
N MET A 1 52.92 -49.59 -42.25
CA MET A 1 52.35 -50.28 -41.07
C MET A 1 51.76 -49.16 -40.25
N ASP A 2 50.54 -48.80 -40.61
CA ASP A 2 49.97 -47.48 -40.32
C ASP A 2 48.77 -47.66 -39.42
N ILE A 3 48.88 -47.17 -38.18
CA ILE A 3 47.77 -47.11 -37.25
C ILE A 3 47.42 -45.65 -37.02
N ILE A 4 46.18 -45.36 -37.38
CA ILE A 4 45.49 -44.08 -37.44
C ILE A 4 45.49 -43.39 -36.07
N LYS A 5 45.92 -42.12 -36.02
CA LYS A 5 45.77 -41.24 -34.85
C LYS A 5 44.34 -40.70 -34.79
N LEU A 6 43.58 -41.09 -33.78
CA LEU A 6 42.22 -40.62 -33.52
C LEU A 6 42.28 -39.31 -32.71
N ASN A 7 41.91 -38.19 -33.34
CA ASN A 7 41.82 -36.88 -32.69
C ASN A 7 40.43 -36.76 -32.03
N ILE A 8 40.37 -36.81 -30.69
CA ILE A 8 39.14 -36.58 -29.92
C ILE A 8 39.09 -35.10 -29.57
N THR A 9 38.44 -34.31 -30.43
CA THR A 9 38.13 -32.91 -30.13
C THR A 9 36.91 -32.88 -29.22
N LEU A 10 37.14 -32.71 -27.92
CA LEU A 10 36.10 -32.60 -26.90
C LEU A 10 35.47 -31.20 -26.97
N LEU A 11 34.32 -31.09 -27.64
CA LEU A 11 33.54 -29.85 -27.73
C LEU A 11 32.78 -29.63 -26.41
N PHE A 12 33.36 -28.84 -25.50
CA PHE A 12 32.66 -28.33 -24.32
C PHE A 12 31.62 -27.29 -24.75
N LEU A 13 30.37 -27.74 -24.90
CA LEU A 13 29.22 -26.86 -25.08
C LEU A 13 28.89 -26.22 -23.72
N LEU A 14 29.44 -25.04 -23.43
CA LEU A 14 28.98 -24.20 -22.33
C LEU A 14 27.55 -23.74 -22.64
N LEU A 15 26.55 -24.46 -22.13
CA LEU A 15 25.22 -23.88 -21.94
C LEU A 15 25.35 -22.83 -20.84
N THR A 16 25.47 -21.57 -21.25
CA THR A 16 25.21 -20.45 -20.36
C THR A 16 23.71 -20.43 -20.07
N ILE A 17 23.35 -21.05 -18.94
CA ILE A 17 22.03 -20.89 -18.35
C ILE A 17 21.93 -19.41 -18.00
N HIS A 18 21.28 -18.62 -18.85
CA HIS A 18 20.98 -17.24 -18.52
C HIS A 18 19.90 -17.32 -17.44
N PRO A 19 20.18 -16.95 -16.17
CA PRO A 19 19.12 -16.85 -15.19
C PRO A 19 18.13 -15.85 -15.78
N ASN A 20 16.93 -16.32 -16.05
CA ASN A 20 15.82 -15.48 -16.46
C ASN A 20 15.58 -14.56 -15.25
N ASN A 21 16.22 -13.40 -15.27
CA ASN A 21 16.05 -12.37 -14.26
C ASN A 21 14.66 -11.79 -14.49
N ALA A 22 13.63 -12.56 -14.11
CA ALA A 22 12.29 -12.04 -13.93
C ALA A 22 12.45 -10.82 -13.03
N ILE A 23 12.21 -9.66 -13.65
CA ILE A 23 12.22 -8.37 -13.00
C ILE A 23 11.27 -8.51 -11.83
N ALA A 24 11.77 -8.24 -10.61
CA ALA A 24 10.94 -8.34 -9.42
C ALA A 24 9.73 -7.41 -9.61
N LYS A 25 8.54 -8.00 -9.71
CA LYS A 25 7.31 -7.24 -9.82
C LYS A 25 7.08 -6.55 -8.49
N ARG A 26 6.98 -5.22 -8.54
CA ARG A 26 6.66 -4.40 -7.37
C ARG A 26 5.17 -4.10 -7.41
N LEU A 27 4.53 -4.28 -6.27
CA LEU A 27 3.14 -3.92 -6.04
C LEU A 27 3.16 -2.66 -5.16
N SER A 28 2.61 -1.57 -5.68
CA SER A 28 2.46 -0.31 -4.94
C SER A 28 1.03 -0.20 -4.44
N ILE A 29 0.87 -0.06 -3.13
CA ILE A 29 -0.42 0.19 -2.48
C ILE A 29 -0.36 1.61 -1.94
N GLU A 30 -1.35 2.43 -2.28
CA GLU A 30 -1.49 3.79 -1.80
C GLU A 30 -2.82 3.93 -1.07
N ILE A 31 -2.78 4.43 0.16
CA ILE A 31 -3.96 4.79 0.95
C ILE A 31 -3.92 6.30 1.10
N ARG A 32 -4.95 6.99 0.61
CA ARG A 32 -5.03 8.45 0.67
C ARG A 32 -6.31 8.87 1.35
N THR A 33 -6.20 9.83 2.26
CA THR A 33 -7.34 10.51 2.87
C THR A 33 -7.42 11.95 2.36
N ALA A 34 -8.62 12.44 2.06
CA ALA A 34 -8.84 13.80 1.61
C ALA A 34 -10.20 14.33 2.03
N ILE A 35 -10.25 15.59 2.42
CA ILE A 35 -11.50 16.32 2.54
C ILE A 35 -11.85 16.85 1.14
N GLU A 36 -13.03 16.53 0.64
CA GLU A 36 -13.51 16.96 -0.67
C GLU A 36 -14.30 18.28 -0.55
N GLN A 37 -14.35 19.04 -1.64
CA GLN A 37 -15.16 20.25 -1.74
C GLN A 37 -16.65 19.93 -1.54
N PRO A 38 -17.47 20.86 -1.00
CA PRO A 38 -17.20 22.30 -0.78
C PRO A 38 -16.65 22.65 0.61
N ASP A 39 -16.08 21.70 1.35
CA ASP A 39 -15.54 21.95 2.69
C ASP A 39 -14.39 22.98 2.64
N CYS A 40 -14.38 23.94 3.57
CA CYS A 40 -13.33 24.97 3.63
C CYS A 40 -11.95 24.39 3.97
N GLN A 41 -11.92 23.16 4.47
CA GLN A 41 -10.73 22.40 4.80
C GLN A 41 -10.38 21.39 3.70
N ALA A 42 -11.00 21.46 2.52
CA ALA A 42 -10.74 20.55 1.42
C ALA A 42 -9.26 20.45 1.04
N GLY A 43 -8.83 19.23 0.69
CA GLY A 43 -7.45 18.88 0.36
C GLY A 43 -7.05 17.52 0.92
N THR A 44 -5.95 16.98 0.41
CA THR A 44 -5.35 15.74 0.92
C THR A 44 -4.91 15.92 2.37
N LYS A 45 -5.27 14.96 3.23
CA LYS A 45 -4.90 14.94 4.64
C LYS A 45 -3.74 14.01 4.91
N SER A 46 -3.75 12.84 4.30
CA SER A 46 -2.60 11.95 4.31
C SER A 46 -2.50 11.09 3.07
N THR A 47 -1.29 10.63 2.80
CA THR A 47 -0.99 9.54 1.87
C THR A 47 -0.04 8.58 2.57
N GLN A 48 -0.36 7.29 2.56
CA GLN A 48 0.54 6.20 2.95
C GLN A 48 0.80 5.31 1.72
N THR A 49 2.06 5.15 1.36
CA THR A 49 2.50 4.32 0.23
C THR A 49 3.30 3.13 0.73
N ILE A 50 2.85 1.94 0.37
CA ILE A 50 3.44 0.66 0.76
C ILE A 50 3.90 -0.06 -0.51
N VAL A 51 5.18 -0.44 -0.54
CA VAL A 51 5.75 -1.16 -1.69
C VAL A 51 6.06 -2.58 -1.29
N VAL A 52 5.36 -3.52 -1.92
CA VAL A 52 5.57 -4.96 -1.74
C VAL A 52 6.41 -5.48 -2.90
N ASN A 53 7.55 -6.09 -2.59
CA ASN A 53 8.33 -6.83 -3.55
C ASN A 53 7.79 -8.26 -3.61
N THR A 54 7.06 -8.63 -4.66
CA THR A 54 6.39 -9.95 -4.73
C THR A 54 7.36 -11.11 -4.93
N LYS A 55 8.61 -10.83 -5.36
CA LYS A 55 9.65 -11.85 -5.55
C LYS A 55 10.35 -12.19 -4.23
N THR A 56 10.77 -11.17 -3.48
CA THR A 56 11.42 -11.36 -2.16
C THR A 56 10.40 -11.51 -1.04
N ARG A 57 9.13 -11.20 -1.31
CA ARG A 57 8.02 -11.14 -0.38
C ARG A 57 8.22 -10.12 0.74
N THR A 58 9.06 -9.12 0.52
CA THR A 58 9.34 -8.08 1.52
C THR A 58 8.41 -6.89 1.34
N ILE A 59 7.98 -6.33 2.46
CA ILE A 59 7.29 -5.04 2.52
C ILE A 59 8.37 -4.02 2.81
N ASN A 60 8.59 -3.07 1.89
CA ASN A 60 9.43 -1.93 2.20
C ASN A 60 8.61 -0.96 3.06
N ASP A 61 9.23 -0.42 4.11
CA ASP A 61 8.57 0.45 5.08
C ASP A 61 7.68 1.50 4.42
N SER A 62 6.51 1.72 5.00
CA SER A 62 5.51 2.63 4.44
C SER A 62 6.04 4.05 4.42
N GLN A 63 6.17 4.62 3.22
CA GLN A 63 6.36 6.06 3.08
C GLN A 63 5.03 6.73 3.38
N HIS A 64 5.07 7.90 4.03
CA HIS A 64 3.87 8.67 4.26
C HIS A 64 4.14 10.16 4.09
N SER A 65 3.09 10.89 3.77
CA SER A 65 3.05 12.33 3.79
C SER A 65 1.72 12.78 4.37
N THR A 66 1.74 13.91 5.08
CA THR A 66 0.54 14.56 5.58
C THR A 66 0.40 15.94 4.97
N GLY A 67 -0.84 16.32 4.71
CA GLY A 67 -1.16 17.61 4.12
C GLY A 67 -1.16 18.72 5.17
N THR A 68 -1.23 19.95 4.69
CA THR A 68 -1.44 21.13 5.54
C THR A 68 -2.87 21.64 5.38
N THR A 69 -3.40 22.28 6.42
CA THR A 69 -4.71 22.92 6.39
C THR A 69 -4.56 24.42 6.57
N ASN A 70 -5.24 25.20 5.74
CA ASN A 70 -5.27 26.65 5.88
C ASN A 70 -6.48 27.08 6.71
N ILE A 71 -6.25 27.87 7.76
CA ILE A 71 -7.31 28.47 8.58
C ILE A 71 -7.00 29.95 8.70
N LEU A 72 -7.93 30.78 8.21
CA LEU A 72 -7.80 32.25 8.24
C LEU A 72 -6.47 32.77 7.65
N GLY A 73 -5.93 32.09 6.64
CA GLY A 73 -4.66 32.46 5.99
C GLY A 73 -3.41 31.85 6.65
N CYS A 74 -3.55 31.15 7.78
CA CYS A 74 -2.44 30.45 8.44
C CYS A 74 -2.40 28.98 8.01
N GLU A 75 -1.21 28.48 7.69
CA GLU A 75 -1.00 27.09 7.31
C GLU A 75 -0.60 26.24 8.51
N PHE A 76 -1.26 25.10 8.65
CA PHE A 76 -1.13 24.21 9.79
C PHE A 76 -0.83 22.79 9.32
N GLY A 77 0.32 22.25 9.75
CA GLY A 77 0.67 20.85 9.53
C GLY A 77 -0.17 19.91 10.37
N SER A 78 -0.15 18.64 9.98
CA SER A 78 -0.71 17.58 10.83
C SER A 78 0.11 17.39 12.10
N ILE A 79 -0.55 16.89 13.15
CA ILE A 79 0.09 16.41 14.37
C ILE A 79 -0.35 14.97 14.63
N ASN A 80 0.36 14.26 15.51
CA ASN A 80 0.03 12.89 15.93
C ASN A 80 -0.01 11.87 14.77
N ASP A 81 0.82 12.09 13.75
CA ASP A 81 0.94 11.20 12.61
C ASP A 81 1.55 9.85 13.01
N SER A 82 0.80 8.76 12.80
CA SER A 82 1.26 7.40 13.03
C SER A 82 0.85 6.51 11.86
N PHE A 83 1.80 6.22 10.97
CA PHE A 83 1.61 5.36 9.82
C PHE A 83 2.56 4.18 9.90
N LYS A 84 2.02 2.97 9.90
CA LYS A 84 2.79 1.74 10.02
C LYS A 84 2.15 0.60 9.27
N THR A 85 2.95 -0.44 9.06
CA THR A 85 2.43 -1.76 8.70
C THR A 85 2.67 -2.71 9.87
N VAL A 86 1.68 -3.54 10.19
CA VAL A 86 1.72 -4.47 11.33
C VAL A 86 1.24 -5.86 10.91
N GLY A 87 1.37 -6.84 11.81
CA GLY A 87 0.81 -8.18 11.62
C GLY A 87 1.39 -8.93 10.41
N HIS A 88 2.66 -8.71 10.10
CA HIS A 88 3.31 -9.33 8.94
C HIS A 88 3.32 -10.85 9.05
N TYR A 89 2.78 -11.52 8.05
CA TYR A 89 2.81 -12.98 7.93
C TYR A 89 3.13 -13.35 6.48
N GLN A 90 4.09 -14.25 6.29
CA GLN A 90 4.57 -14.63 4.97
C GLN A 90 4.56 -16.15 4.81
N THR A 91 4.16 -16.61 3.64
CA THR A 91 4.29 -18.00 3.19
C THR A 91 5.09 -18.05 1.90
N VAL A 92 5.21 -19.25 1.31
CA VAL A 92 5.87 -19.41 0.01
C VAL A 92 5.17 -18.62 -1.10
N ASP A 93 3.84 -18.53 -1.06
CA ASP A 93 3.02 -17.96 -2.13
C ASP A 93 2.23 -16.72 -1.68
N SER A 94 2.44 -16.22 -0.46
CA SER A 94 1.65 -15.09 0.03
C SER A 94 2.30 -14.22 1.09
N ILE A 95 1.78 -13.00 1.20
CA ILE A 95 2.14 -11.99 2.19
C ILE A 95 0.85 -11.41 2.75
N LYS A 96 0.73 -11.36 4.06
CA LYS A 96 -0.35 -10.69 4.78
C LYS A 96 0.22 -9.61 5.67
N PHE A 97 -0.44 -8.46 5.71
CA PHE A 97 -0.13 -7.38 6.63
C PHE A 97 -1.34 -6.47 6.79
N GLU A 98 -1.30 -5.62 7.79
CA GLU A 98 -2.27 -4.54 7.98
C GLU A 98 -1.55 -3.21 7.86
N ALA A 99 -2.15 -2.27 7.12
CA ALA A 99 -1.74 -0.88 7.07
C ALA A 99 -2.60 -0.09 8.05
N VAL A 100 -1.95 0.54 9.03
CA VAL A 100 -2.61 1.35 10.05
C VAL A 100 -2.12 2.79 9.90
N GLY A 101 -3.06 3.72 9.83
CA GLY A 101 -2.78 5.14 9.76
C GLY A 101 -3.66 5.92 10.72
N THR A 102 -3.02 6.84 11.43
CA THR A 102 -3.63 7.83 12.30
C THR A 102 -3.06 9.19 11.92
N THR A 103 -3.93 10.19 11.75
CA THR A 103 -3.52 11.59 11.50
C THR A 103 -4.57 12.55 12.02
N ALA A 104 -4.19 13.69 12.59
CA ALA A 104 -5.16 14.55 13.27
C ALA A 104 -5.95 15.48 12.31
N THR A 105 -7.24 15.75 12.61
CA THR A 105 -8.05 16.74 11.85
C THR A 105 -7.95 18.15 12.44
N ILE A 106 -7.33 19.10 11.72
CA ILE A 106 -7.25 20.53 12.13
C ILE A 106 -6.93 20.68 13.63
N VAL A 107 -5.77 20.14 13.99
CA VAL A 107 -5.33 20.09 15.38
C VAL A 107 -4.06 20.91 15.57
N THR A 108 -4.07 22.18 15.21
CA THR A 108 -3.07 23.08 15.82
C THR A 108 -3.37 23.47 17.26
N LEU A 109 -4.50 23.02 17.82
CA LEU A 109 -4.88 23.28 19.21
C LEU A 109 -4.98 22.03 20.10
N GLY A 110 -4.75 20.82 19.59
CA GLY A 110 -4.81 19.58 20.40
C GLY A 110 -6.21 19.01 20.68
N ILE A 111 -7.27 19.52 20.05
CA ILE A 111 -8.68 19.28 20.47
C ILE A 111 -9.52 18.53 19.41
N GLY A 112 -8.99 18.24 18.22
CA GLY A 112 -9.74 17.52 17.17
C GLY A 112 -9.56 16.00 17.25
N PRO A 113 -10.57 15.22 16.87
CA PRO A 113 -10.43 13.77 16.74
C PRO A 113 -9.46 13.40 15.60
N SER A 114 -8.89 12.21 15.72
CA SER A 114 -8.01 11.62 14.72
C SER A 114 -8.81 11.10 13.52
N ILE A 115 -8.11 10.95 12.39
CA ILE A 115 -8.52 10.19 11.20
C ILE A 115 -7.79 8.85 11.30
N ASP A 116 -8.56 7.79 11.45
CA ASP A 116 -8.05 6.44 11.67
C ASP A 116 -8.49 5.47 10.58
N TYR A 117 -7.58 4.57 10.21
CA TYR A 117 -7.87 3.41 9.39
C TYR A 117 -6.99 2.21 9.75
N ALA A 118 -7.54 1.03 9.49
CA ALA A 118 -6.84 -0.25 9.52
C ALA A 118 -7.26 -1.10 8.31
N PHE A 119 -6.39 -1.17 7.29
CA PHE A 119 -6.62 -1.96 6.08
C PHE A 119 -5.76 -3.22 6.07
N SER A 120 -6.40 -4.38 6.05
CA SER A 120 -5.75 -5.68 5.88
C SER A 120 -5.54 -5.98 4.39
N PHE A 121 -4.31 -6.31 4.04
CA PHE A 121 -3.91 -6.75 2.72
C PHE A 121 -3.43 -8.20 2.75
N TYR A 122 -3.94 -9.01 1.83
CA TYR A 122 -3.42 -10.34 1.53
C TYR A 122 -2.98 -10.40 0.07
N VAL A 123 -1.68 -10.49 -0.18
CA VAL A 123 -1.07 -10.58 -1.50
C VAL A 123 -0.79 -12.06 -1.78
N ASP A 124 -1.46 -12.62 -2.77
CA ASP A 124 -1.20 -13.94 -3.32
C ASP A 124 -0.27 -13.79 -4.53
N THR A 125 0.98 -14.21 -4.38
CA THR A 125 2.01 -14.05 -5.41
C THR A 125 1.89 -15.08 -6.53
N LYS A 126 1.15 -16.17 -6.30
CA LYS A 126 0.95 -17.23 -7.28
C LYS A 126 -0.19 -16.89 -8.24
N ASN A 127 -1.31 -16.40 -7.71
CA ASN A 127 -2.49 -16.00 -8.48
C ASN A 127 -2.45 -14.52 -8.92
N GLU A 128 -1.42 -13.80 -8.49
CA GLU A 128 -1.24 -12.36 -8.70
C GLU A 128 -2.46 -11.54 -8.29
N THR A 129 -3.00 -11.84 -7.10
CA THR A 129 -4.14 -11.13 -6.52
C THR A 129 -3.81 -10.43 -5.22
N VAL A 130 -4.45 -9.29 -4.96
CA VAL A 130 -4.51 -8.66 -3.64
C VAL A 130 -5.93 -8.72 -3.12
N THR A 131 -6.10 -9.15 -1.88
CA THR A 131 -7.36 -9.01 -1.15
C THR A 131 -7.24 -7.84 -0.19
N LEU A 132 -8.18 -6.89 -0.27
CA LEU A 132 -8.34 -5.75 0.63
C LEU A 132 -9.56 -5.98 1.52
N ALA A 133 -9.41 -5.74 2.82
CA ALA A 133 -10.49 -5.63 3.79
C ALA A 133 -10.07 -4.63 4.89
N GLY A 134 -10.96 -4.25 5.80
CA GLY A 134 -10.55 -3.43 6.93
C GLY A 134 -11.66 -2.58 7.51
N GLU A 135 -11.24 -1.47 8.12
CA GLU A 135 -12.12 -0.47 8.72
C GLU A 135 -11.46 0.91 8.71
N HIS A 136 -12.29 1.95 8.77
CA HIS A 136 -11.86 3.34 8.88
C HIS A 136 -13.01 4.21 9.41
N ASP A 137 -12.70 5.47 9.73
CA ASP A 137 -13.69 6.48 10.15
C ASP A 137 -14.60 6.92 9.00
N GLY A 138 -15.83 7.36 9.27
CA GLY A 138 -16.74 7.88 8.24
C GLY A 138 -16.36 9.27 7.68
N TYR A 139 -15.28 9.88 8.14
CA TYR A 139 -14.71 11.11 7.59
C TYR A 139 -13.17 11.05 7.66
N PRO A 140 -12.43 11.60 6.69
CA PRO A 140 -12.89 12.24 5.47
C PRO A 140 -13.10 11.19 4.35
N THR A 141 -12.79 11.52 3.09
CA THR A 141 -12.89 10.58 1.96
C THR A 141 -11.64 9.69 1.94
N TYR A 142 -11.83 8.39 1.71
CA TYR A 142 -10.75 7.40 1.66
C TYR A 142 -10.60 6.85 0.25
N TYR A 143 -9.35 6.72 -0.18
CA TYR A 143 -8.98 6.12 -1.45
C TYR A 143 -7.95 5.04 -1.19
N VAL A 144 -8.13 3.87 -1.80
CA VAL A 144 -7.08 2.86 -1.89
C VAL A 144 -6.81 2.56 -3.35
N ASN A 145 -5.55 2.69 -3.74
CA ASN A 145 -5.07 2.40 -5.08
C ASN A 145 -4.06 1.24 -5.03
N ILE A 146 -4.12 0.35 -6.01
CA ILE A 146 -3.13 -0.70 -6.24
C ILE A 146 -2.53 -0.50 -7.63
N ASN A 147 -1.22 -0.26 -7.70
CA ASN A 147 -0.50 0.10 -8.94
C ASN A 147 -1.23 1.24 -9.70
N ASN A 148 -1.61 2.30 -8.97
CA ASN A 148 -2.37 3.45 -9.47
C ASN A 148 -3.77 3.13 -10.03
N LYS A 149 -4.30 1.92 -9.81
CA LYS A 149 -5.69 1.57 -10.13
C LYS A 149 -6.54 1.70 -8.87
N PRO A 150 -7.68 2.42 -8.90
CA PRO A 150 -8.56 2.53 -7.75
C PRO A 150 -9.18 1.18 -7.44
N VAL A 151 -9.10 0.77 -6.18
CA VAL A 151 -9.68 -0.49 -5.68
C VAL A 151 -10.70 -0.26 -4.58
N TYR A 152 -10.61 0.87 -3.88
CA TYR A 152 -11.59 1.29 -2.90
C TYR A 152 -11.73 2.81 -2.91
N LYS A 153 -12.97 3.27 -2.76
CA LYS A 153 -13.31 4.65 -2.50
C LYS A 153 -14.46 4.70 -1.51
N PHE A 154 -14.33 5.54 -0.50
CA PHE A 154 -15.41 5.92 0.39
C PHE A 154 -15.56 7.43 0.39
N ASP A 155 -16.75 7.92 0.04
CA ASP A 155 -17.08 9.34 0.07
C ASP A 155 -17.38 9.77 1.51
N GLN A 156 -16.74 10.86 1.95
CA GLN A 156 -16.90 11.39 3.31
C GLN A 156 -18.35 11.63 3.69
N THR A 157 -18.66 11.45 4.98
CA THR A 157 -19.96 11.77 5.56
C THR A 157 -19.93 13.12 6.26
N THR A 158 -19.73 13.13 7.58
CA THR A 158 -19.75 14.32 8.44
C THR A 158 -18.56 14.33 9.36
N ILE A 159 -18.07 15.50 9.77
CA ILE A 159 -16.92 15.60 10.69
C ILE A 159 -17.15 14.88 12.04
N THR A 160 -18.40 14.67 12.44
CA THR A 160 -18.75 13.90 13.65
C THR A 160 -18.47 12.39 13.53
N SER A 161 -18.18 11.92 12.31
CA SER A 161 -17.80 10.53 11.99
C SER A 161 -16.30 10.27 12.13
N LEU A 162 -15.60 11.08 12.93
CA LEU A 162 -14.22 10.85 13.39
C LEU A 162 -14.22 10.28 14.82
N ALA A 163 -15.39 9.87 15.33
CA ALA A 163 -15.54 9.42 16.70
C ALA A 163 -15.19 7.94 16.80
N ASP A 164 -14.38 7.60 17.80
CA ASP A 164 -14.15 6.19 18.15
C ASP A 164 -15.47 5.47 18.51
N PRO A 165 -15.63 4.20 18.08
CA PRO A 165 -14.71 3.41 17.25
C PRO A 165 -14.92 3.61 15.74
N MET A 166 -13.91 3.30 14.92
CA MET A 166 -14.01 3.21 13.44
C MET A 166 -15.26 2.43 13.02
N GLU A 167 -16.20 3.12 12.38
CA GLU A 167 -17.56 2.63 12.13
C GLU A 167 -17.74 2.02 10.74
N ILE A 168 -16.91 2.40 9.76
CA ILE A 168 -17.02 1.90 8.39
C ILE A 168 -16.25 0.60 8.25
N LYS A 169 -16.94 -0.49 7.93
CA LYS A 169 -16.33 -1.78 7.61
C LYS A 169 -16.17 -1.94 6.11
N VAL A 170 -14.96 -2.27 5.68
CA VAL A 170 -14.61 -2.50 4.28
C VAL A 170 -14.69 -3.99 3.98
N PRO A 171 -15.64 -4.43 3.12
CA PRO A 171 -15.79 -5.84 2.80
C PRO A 171 -14.58 -6.35 2.02
N SER A 172 -14.28 -7.64 2.20
CA SER A 172 -13.21 -8.32 1.50
C SER A 172 -13.41 -8.26 -0.02
N THR A 173 -12.48 -7.62 -0.72
CA THR A 173 -12.52 -7.48 -2.17
C THR A 173 -11.19 -7.93 -2.79
N VAL A 174 -11.26 -8.72 -3.87
CA VAL A 174 -10.10 -9.32 -4.53
C VAL A 174 -9.81 -8.59 -5.85
N PHE A 175 -8.53 -8.28 -6.09
CA PHE A 175 -8.07 -7.55 -7.26
C PHE A 175 -6.89 -8.27 -7.91
N HIS A 176 -6.89 -8.42 -9.23
CA HIS A 176 -5.72 -8.91 -9.96
C HIS A 176 -4.74 -7.77 -10.23
N TYR A 177 -3.48 -7.97 -9.84
CA TYR A 177 -2.36 -7.10 -10.18
C TYR A 177 -1.44 -7.72 -11.25
N GLY A 178 -1.74 -8.97 -11.65
CA GLY A 178 -1.35 -9.59 -12.91
C GLY A 178 -1.76 -8.75 -14.11
N ASN A 179 -0.85 -8.53 -15.07
CA ASN A 179 -1.22 -8.05 -16.39
C ASN A 179 -1.37 -9.27 -17.29
#